data_AF-A0A922N0U5-F1
#
_entry.id   AF-A0A922N0U5-F1
#
_cell.length_a   1.000
_cell.length_b   1.000
_cell.length_c   1.000
_cell.angle_alpha   90.00
_cell.angle_beta   90.00
_cell.angle_gamma   90.00
#
_symmetry.space_group_name_H-M   'P 1'
#
loop_
_entity.id
_entity.type
_entity.pdbx_description
1 polymer ?
#
loop_
_entity_poly.entity_id
_entity_poly.type
_entity_poly.pdbx_seq_one_letter_code
_entity_poly.pdbx_strand_id
1 'polypeptide(L)'
;MSTRRAEIGRYAFTGLCVHYLNGEGKLVDHLLGLPKLHGAHTGNNIALVAATILQLFSVDDISVRYFVLNNVSNNDTAVKSLAEEFNFTASERRLRCCCHILNLGAQLVIWGKDRSAYENDAAHLNDEEKYIDKWRKYGPIRVLFDVIASICTPQTRQLLERLQRDEAEAIGNSYFDTFVRAAELHSPIDSYIKFKLKEHSAATAPSRRRKNRELLPAAQPRLYALKDRLKDINYEDPNAPEDHLVTHVNLAHSKLAEYYEKFDNAPVYYAATILHPHYKNHLAAL
;
A
#
# COMPACT_ATOMS: atom_id res chain seq x y z
N MET A 1 23.57 24.50 14.33
CA MET A 1 23.04 24.90 13.01
C MET A 1 22.53 23.66 12.29
N SER A 2 21.22 23.57 12.00
CA SER A 2 20.63 22.42 11.31
C SER A 2 20.43 22.75 9.83
N THR A 3 21.25 22.15 8.96
CA THR A 3 21.07 22.22 7.51
C THR A 3 19.91 21.33 7.09
N ARG A 4 18.69 21.88 7.13
CA ARG A 4 17.54 21.27 6.45
C ARG A 4 17.85 21.18 4.96
N ARG A 5 18.01 19.97 4.43
CA ARG A 5 17.87 19.75 2.99
C ARG A 5 16.43 20.11 2.62
N ALA A 6 16.25 21.00 1.65
CA ALA A 6 14.94 21.28 1.10
C ALA A 6 14.39 19.99 0.44
N GLU A 7 13.21 19.54 0.83
CA GLU A 7 12.51 18.48 0.12
C GLU A 7 12.01 19.03 -1.23
N ILE A 8 12.53 18.50 -2.32
CA ILE A 8 12.16 18.92 -3.67
C ILE A 8 10.84 18.24 -4.07
N GLY A 9 9.79 19.05 -4.26
CA GLY A 9 8.74 18.79 -5.24
C GLY A 9 7.80 17.60 -5.01
N ARG A 10 7.02 17.57 -3.92
CA ARG A 10 5.80 16.75 -3.87
C ARG A 10 4.66 17.51 -4.56
N TYR A 11 4.21 17.04 -5.72
CA TYR A 11 3.00 17.54 -6.37
C TYR A 11 1.81 16.64 -6.03
N ALA A 12 0.70 17.25 -5.66
CA ALA A 12 -0.58 16.58 -5.52
C ALA A 12 -1.40 16.78 -6.82
N PHE A 13 -2.07 15.73 -7.28
CA PHE A 13 -2.97 15.78 -8.43
C PHE A 13 -4.32 15.19 -8.05
N THR A 14 -5.40 15.81 -8.52
CA THR A 14 -6.78 15.37 -8.27
C THR A 14 -7.39 14.97 -9.61
N GLY A 15 -7.25 13.71 -9.99
CA GLY A 15 -7.86 13.20 -11.22
C GLY A 15 -9.38 13.08 -11.07
N LEU A 16 -10.13 13.64 -12.02
CA LEU A 16 -11.58 13.47 -12.11
C LEU A 16 -11.93 12.63 -13.34
N CYS A 17 -12.27 11.36 -13.11
CA CYS A 17 -12.83 10.47 -14.11
C CYS A 17 -14.34 10.36 -13.94
N VAL A 18 -15.08 10.36 -15.05
CA VAL A 18 -16.52 10.16 -15.09
C VAL A 18 -16.83 8.89 -15.85
N HIS A 19 -17.80 8.14 -15.33
CA HIS A 19 -18.24 6.84 -15.81
C HIS A 19 -19.76 6.89 -15.99
N TYR A 20 -20.26 6.60 -17.19
CA TYR A 20 -21.70 6.67 -17.49
C TYR A 20 -22.09 5.70 -18.59
N LEU A 21 -23.38 5.43 -18.74
CA LEU A 21 -23.92 4.68 -19.88
C LEU A 21 -24.34 5.66 -20.99
N ASN A 22 -23.91 5.42 -22.22
CA ASN A 22 -24.39 6.19 -23.38
C ASN A 22 -25.84 5.82 -23.75
N GLY A 23 -26.40 6.46 -24.78
CA GLY A 23 -27.75 6.17 -25.27
C GLY A 23 -27.98 4.75 -25.83
N GLU A 24 -26.90 3.98 -26.02
CA GLU A 24 -26.94 2.56 -26.44
C GLU A 24 -26.81 1.60 -25.23
N GLY A 25 -26.72 2.13 -24.01
CA GLY A 25 -26.49 1.34 -22.79
C GLY A 25 -25.05 0.88 -22.59
N LYS A 26 -24.09 1.38 -23.39
CA LYS A 26 -22.67 1.04 -23.30
C LYS A 26 -21.96 1.92 -22.27
N LEU A 27 -21.12 1.31 -21.43
CA LEU A 27 -20.23 2.04 -20.51
C LEU A 27 -19.22 2.90 -21.28
N VAL A 28 -19.09 4.16 -20.85
CA VAL A 28 -18.14 5.15 -21.35
C VAL A 28 -17.39 5.76 -20.18
N ASP A 29 -16.06 5.77 -20.30
CA ASP A 29 -15.13 6.27 -19.30
C ASP A 29 -14.36 7.48 -19.86
N HIS A 30 -14.38 8.61 -19.15
CA HIS A 30 -13.72 9.85 -19.58
C HIS A 30 -12.95 10.50 -18.44
N LEU A 31 -11.69 10.86 -18.68
CA LEU A 31 -10.91 11.75 -17.82
C LEU A 31 -11.30 13.19 -18.13
N LEU A 32 -12.03 13.85 -17.23
CA LEU A 32 -12.38 15.26 -17.38
C LEU A 32 -11.22 16.19 -17.04
N GLY A 33 -10.32 15.78 -16.14
CA GLY A 33 -9.11 16.53 -15.86
C GLY A 33 -8.16 15.85 -14.87
N LEU A 34 -6.89 16.24 -14.94
CA LEU A 34 -5.85 15.90 -13.96
C LEU A 34 -5.20 17.20 -13.41
N PRO A 35 -5.96 18.10 -12.79
CA PRO A 35 -5.43 19.31 -12.17
C PRO A 35 -4.41 19.00 -11.08
N LYS A 36 -3.37 19.82 -11.03
CA LYS A 36 -2.48 19.92 -9.88
C LYS A 36 -3.19 20.66 -8.75
N LEU A 37 -3.30 20.03 -7.59
CA LEU A 37 -3.83 20.66 -6.39
C LEU A 37 -2.79 21.64 -5.83
N HIS A 38 -3.22 22.87 -5.58
CA HIS A 38 -2.37 23.94 -5.02
C HIS A 38 -2.74 24.18 -3.55
N GLY A 39 -1.73 24.46 -2.71
CA GLY A 39 -1.92 24.60 -1.27
C GLY A 39 -2.00 23.27 -0.52
N ALA A 40 -2.76 23.23 0.58
CA ALA A 40 -2.91 22.05 1.41
C ALA A 40 -3.82 21.00 0.76
N HIS A 41 -3.58 19.72 1.04
CA HIS A 41 -4.36 18.58 0.52
C HIS A 41 -5.64 18.34 1.36
N THR A 42 -6.46 19.37 1.53
CA THR A 42 -7.70 19.34 2.32
C THR A 42 -8.90 18.92 1.47
N GLY A 43 -9.94 18.40 2.11
CA GLY A 43 -11.20 18.06 1.44
C GLY A 43 -11.82 19.23 0.67
N ASN A 44 -11.87 20.42 1.26
CA ASN A 44 -12.44 21.61 0.63
C ASN A 44 -11.68 22.01 -0.65
N ASN A 45 -10.35 21.87 -0.67
CA ASN A 45 -9.55 22.17 -1.86
C ASN A 45 -9.78 21.14 -2.98
N ILE A 46 -9.94 19.86 -2.62
CA ILE A 46 -10.31 18.79 -3.55
C ILE A 46 -11.71 19.06 -4.13
N ALA A 47 -12.68 19.43 -3.30
CA ALA A 47 -14.05 19.75 -3.69
C ALA A 47 -14.09 20.92 -4.67
N LEU A 48 -13.45 22.05 -4.34
CA LEU A 48 -13.39 23.24 -5.20
C LEU A 48 -12.84 22.93 -6.60
N VAL A 49 -11.76 22.14 -6.65
CA VAL A 49 -11.15 21.71 -7.91
C VAL A 49 -12.06 20.77 -8.70
N ALA A 50 -12.74 19.83 -8.04
CA ALA A 50 -13.70 18.93 -8.67
C ALA A 50 -14.92 19.70 -9.21
N ALA A 51 -15.52 20.59 -8.41
CA ALA A 51 -16.66 21.42 -8.79
C ALA A 51 -16.37 22.30 -10.00
N THR A 52 -15.20 22.95 -10.03
CA THR A 52 -14.75 23.76 -11.17
C THR A 52 -14.71 22.94 -12.47
N ILE A 53 -14.27 21.68 -12.41
CA ILE A 53 -14.24 20.80 -13.59
C ILE A 53 -15.67 20.34 -13.96
N LEU A 54 -16.49 19.94 -12.98
CA LEU A 54 -17.88 19.54 -13.24
C LEU A 54 -18.65 20.66 -13.95
N GLN A 55 -18.54 21.89 -13.45
CA GLN A 55 -19.15 23.09 -14.06
C GLN A 55 -18.59 23.38 -15.46
N LEU A 56 -17.28 23.23 -15.68
CA LEU A 56 -16.66 23.41 -17.01
C LEU A 56 -17.23 22.44 -18.05
N PHE A 57 -17.57 21.21 -17.65
CA PHE A 57 -18.22 20.21 -18.50
C PHE A 57 -19.75 20.24 -18.43
N SER A 58 -20.35 21.27 -17.82
CA SER A 58 -21.81 21.43 -17.64
C SER A 58 -22.48 20.24 -16.93
N VAL A 59 -21.77 19.62 -15.99
CA VAL A 59 -22.35 18.65 -15.06
C VAL A 59 -22.98 19.42 -13.90
N ASP A 60 -24.30 19.35 -13.82
CA ASP A 60 -25.17 20.03 -12.85
C ASP A 60 -25.60 19.11 -11.67
N ASP A 61 -26.44 19.62 -10.78
CA ASP A 61 -26.99 18.91 -9.61
C ASP A 61 -27.89 17.71 -9.98
N ILE A 62 -28.50 17.75 -11.17
CA ILE A 62 -29.37 16.69 -11.71
C ILE A 62 -28.54 15.54 -12.30
N SER A 63 -27.44 15.86 -12.99
CA SER A 63 -26.58 14.89 -13.70
C SER A 63 -25.47 14.32 -12.83
N VAL A 64 -24.96 15.07 -11.83
CA VAL A 64 -23.96 14.56 -10.89
C VAL A 64 -24.56 13.46 -10.01
N ARG A 65 -23.86 12.32 -9.91
CA ARG A 65 -24.32 11.15 -9.14
C ARG A 65 -23.29 10.76 -8.09
N TYR A 66 -22.65 9.61 -8.26
CA TYR A 66 -21.86 8.96 -7.24
C TYR A 66 -20.38 9.33 -7.32
N PHE A 67 -19.73 9.48 -6.16
CA PHE A 67 -18.31 9.79 -6.05
C PHE A 67 -17.55 8.60 -5.46
N VAL A 68 -16.80 7.89 -6.30
CA VAL A 68 -15.91 6.80 -5.86
C VAL A 68 -14.55 7.40 -5.50
N LEU A 69 -14.21 7.40 -4.20
CA LEU A 69 -12.94 7.92 -3.70
C LEU A 69 -12.30 6.95 -2.69
N ASN A 70 -10.98 7.03 -2.50
CA ASN A 70 -10.29 6.27 -1.44
C ASN A 70 -10.73 6.73 -0.04
N ASN A 71 -10.37 6.00 1.02
CA ASN A 71 -10.99 6.17 2.35
C ASN A 71 -10.30 7.18 3.27
N VAL A 72 -9.42 8.02 2.69
CA VAL A 72 -8.91 9.25 3.28
C VAL A 72 -10.06 10.11 3.80
N SER A 73 -9.95 10.55 5.06
CA SER A 73 -10.98 11.39 5.73
C SER A 73 -11.23 12.71 4.99
N ASN A 74 -10.22 13.30 4.35
CA ASN A 74 -10.36 14.47 3.48
C ASN A 74 -11.39 14.25 2.35
N ASN A 75 -11.58 13.04 1.85
CA ASN A 75 -12.57 12.78 0.79
C ASN A 75 -14.01 12.78 1.32
N ASP A 76 -14.20 12.44 2.59
CA ASP A 76 -15.51 12.53 3.23
C ASP A 76 -15.87 14.00 3.48
N THR A 77 -14.88 14.85 3.78
CA THR A 77 -15.04 16.30 3.76
C THR A 77 -15.29 16.83 2.34
N ALA A 78 -14.55 16.35 1.33
CA ALA A 78 -14.70 16.81 -0.05
C ALA A 78 -16.12 16.54 -0.61
N VAL A 79 -16.66 15.34 -0.39
CA VAL A 79 -18.02 15.01 -0.84
C VAL A 79 -19.09 15.73 -0.03
N LYS A 80 -18.82 16.14 1.23
CA LYS A 80 -19.71 17.04 1.98
C LYS A 80 -19.74 18.46 1.38
N SER A 81 -18.60 19.03 1.00
CA SER A 81 -18.58 20.33 0.33
C SER A 81 -19.26 20.29 -1.06
N LEU A 82 -19.06 19.20 -1.82
CA LEU A 82 -19.78 19.00 -3.08
C LEU A 82 -21.29 18.78 -2.87
N ALA A 83 -21.70 18.14 -1.77
CA ALA A 83 -23.10 17.96 -1.41
C ALA A 83 -23.82 19.29 -1.12
N GLU A 84 -23.13 20.25 -0.51
CA GLU A 84 -23.62 21.61 -0.28
C GLU A 84 -23.74 22.40 -1.60
N GLU A 85 -22.79 22.25 -2.53
CA GLU A 85 -22.76 22.97 -3.80
C GLU A 85 -23.75 22.43 -4.86
N PHE A 86 -23.90 21.09 -4.92
CA PHE A 86 -24.77 20.40 -5.89
C PHE A 86 -26.03 19.80 -5.23
N ASN A 87 -26.43 20.32 -4.07
CA ASN A 87 -27.71 20.04 -3.38
C ASN A 87 -28.06 18.54 -3.26
N PHE A 88 -27.19 17.74 -2.64
CA PHE A 88 -27.42 16.30 -2.46
C PHE A 88 -27.04 15.75 -1.08
N THR A 89 -27.52 14.55 -0.72
CA THR A 89 -27.12 13.87 0.53
C THR A 89 -25.74 13.22 0.39
N ALA A 90 -24.73 13.74 1.10
CA ALA A 90 -23.35 13.27 1.00
C ALA A 90 -23.17 11.76 1.26
N SER A 91 -23.87 11.19 2.25
CA SER A 91 -23.76 9.75 2.60
C SER A 91 -24.27 8.83 1.49
N GLU A 92 -25.36 9.20 0.82
CA GLU A 92 -25.98 8.40 -0.23
C GLU A 92 -25.12 8.34 -1.51
N ARG A 93 -24.35 9.41 -1.78
CA ARG A 93 -23.53 9.55 -3.01
C ARG A 93 -22.04 9.27 -2.80
N ARG A 94 -21.56 9.10 -1.56
CA ARG A 94 -20.15 8.79 -1.21
C ARG A 94 -19.84 7.30 -1.29
N LEU A 95 -19.23 6.87 -2.40
CA LEU A 95 -18.81 5.48 -2.60
C LEU A 95 -17.36 5.27 -2.21
N ARG A 96 -17.10 4.13 -1.58
CA ARG A 96 -15.81 3.72 -1.01
C ARG A 96 -15.05 2.91 -2.06
N CYS A 97 -13.78 3.23 -2.28
CA CYS A 97 -12.94 2.51 -3.26
C CYS A 97 -12.56 1.11 -2.73
N CYS A 98 -13.17 0.05 -3.28
CA CYS A 98 -12.90 -1.33 -2.91
C CYS A 98 -11.42 -1.72 -3.06
N CYS A 99 -10.75 -1.29 -4.15
CA CYS A 99 -9.32 -1.57 -4.37
C CYS A 99 -8.44 -1.01 -3.26
N HIS A 100 -8.78 0.17 -2.72
CA HIS A 100 -8.06 0.77 -1.60
C HIS A 100 -8.34 0.04 -0.28
N ILE A 101 -9.59 -0.37 -0.03
CA ILE A 101 -9.98 -1.19 1.14
C ILE A 101 -9.22 -2.53 1.15
N LEU A 102 -9.19 -3.23 0.00
CA LEU A 102 -8.46 -4.48 -0.15
C LEU A 102 -6.94 -4.29 0.05
N ASN A 103 -6.38 -3.20 -0.46
CA ASN A 103 -4.98 -2.84 -0.20
C ASN A 103 -4.73 -2.58 1.30
N LEU A 104 -5.62 -1.92 2.04
CA LEU A 104 -5.47 -1.73 3.49
C LEU A 104 -5.51 -3.07 4.23
N GLY A 105 -6.46 -3.95 3.89
CA GLY A 105 -6.52 -5.32 4.44
C GLY A 105 -5.24 -6.11 4.17
N ALA A 106 -4.74 -6.11 2.93
CA ALA A 106 -3.48 -6.75 2.57
C ALA A 106 -2.28 -6.16 3.33
N GLN A 107 -2.21 -4.84 3.49
CA GLN A 107 -1.17 -4.19 4.29
C GLN A 107 -1.21 -4.61 5.75
N LEU A 108 -2.40 -4.76 6.36
CA LEU A 108 -2.56 -5.26 7.72
C LEU A 108 -2.11 -6.72 7.85
N VAL A 109 -2.42 -7.60 6.88
CA VAL A 109 -1.91 -8.99 6.86
C VAL A 109 -0.37 -9.01 6.81
N ILE A 110 0.23 -8.19 5.96
CA ILE A 110 1.69 -8.19 5.71
C ILE A 110 2.47 -7.54 6.87
N TRP A 111 1.97 -6.45 7.46
CA TRP A 111 2.74 -5.58 8.37
C TRP A 111 2.18 -5.45 9.80
N GLY A 112 0.95 -5.90 10.03
CA GLY A 112 0.17 -5.51 11.21
C GLY A 112 -0.11 -4.01 11.23
N LYS A 113 -0.54 -3.49 12.38
CA LYS A 113 -0.79 -2.05 12.63
C LYS A 113 0.37 -1.46 13.45
N ASP A 114 1.35 -0.73 12.93
CA ASP A 114 1.71 -0.35 11.55
C ASP A 114 3.27 -0.17 11.45
N ARG A 115 3.88 0.19 10.30
CA ARG A 115 5.29 0.65 10.22
C ARG A 115 5.51 2.11 9.73
N SER A 116 4.57 2.73 9.01
CA SER A 116 4.51 4.18 8.77
C SER A 116 3.23 4.52 7.99
N ALA A 117 2.09 4.59 8.68
CA ALA A 117 0.78 4.47 8.07
C ALA A 117 0.50 5.50 6.98
N TYR A 118 -0.01 5.02 5.85
CA TYR A 118 -0.65 5.90 4.86
C TYR A 118 -2.11 6.22 5.24
N GLU A 119 -2.76 5.37 6.08
CA GLU A 119 -3.96 5.64 6.90
C GLU A 119 -4.46 4.35 7.59
N ASN A 120 -4.10 4.12 8.85
CA ASN A 120 -4.57 2.98 9.64
C ASN A 120 -5.04 3.47 11.03
N ASP A 121 -6.34 3.71 11.19
CA ASP A 121 -6.94 4.00 12.51
C ASP A 121 -6.96 2.77 13.42
N ALA A 122 -6.78 3.01 14.72
CA ALA A 122 -6.23 2.03 15.66
C ALA A 122 -7.15 1.67 16.84
N ALA A 123 -7.09 0.39 17.23
CA ALA A 123 -7.44 -0.11 18.57
C ALA A 123 -6.33 -1.05 19.10
N HIS A 124 -6.46 -1.41 20.38
CA HIS A 124 -5.47 -1.99 21.31
C HIS A 124 -4.59 -3.17 20.85
N LEU A 125 -3.40 -3.31 21.48
CA LEU A 125 -2.89 -4.48 22.24
C LEU A 125 -1.37 -4.30 22.54
N ASN A 126 -0.97 -4.32 23.83
CA ASN A 126 0.36 -3.84 24.27
C ASN A 126 1.50 -4.87 24.23
N ASP A 127 1.22 -6.18 24.36
CA ASP A 127 2.27 -7.20 24.43
C ASP A 127 2.57 -7.86 23.08
N GLU A 128 1.56 -8.00 22.21
CA GLU A 128 1.76 -8.37 20.81
C GLU A 128 2.65 -7.34 20.08
N GLU A 129 2.50 -6.04 20.39
CA GLU A 129 3.24 -4.96 19.73
C GLU A 129 4.76 -5.14 19.76
N LYS A 130 5.33 -5.67 20.86
CA LYS A 130 6.77 -5.93 20.99
C LYS A 130 7.25 -7.04 20.05
N TYR A 131 6.46 -8.09 19.87
CA TYR A 131 6.82 -9.20 18.99
C TYR A 131 6.52 -8.87 17.53
N ILE A 132 5.43 -8.15 17.26
CA ILE A 132 5.14 -7.59 15.94
C ILE A 132 6.26 -6.61 15.52
N ASP A 133 6.83 -5.83 16.44
CA ASP A 133 8.01 -4.99 16.16
C ASP A 133 9.28 -5.81 15.87
N LYS A 134 9.52 -6.93 16.58
CA LYS A 134 10.56 -7.89 16.19
C LYS A 134 10.31 -8.41 14.77
N TRP A 135 9.08 -8.81 14.43
CA TRP A 135 8.69 -9.28 13.09
C TRP A 135 8.89 -8.21 12.00
N ARG A 136 8.46 -6.96 12.23
CA ARG A 136 8.69 -5.81 11.33
C ARG A 136 10.17 -5.48 11.12
N LYS A 137 10.99 -5.72 12.14
CA LYS A 137 12.42 -5.37 12.13
C LYS A 137 13.31 -6.50 11.61
N TYR A 138 12.90 -7.76 11.73
CA TYR A 138 13.75 -8.91 11.48
C TYR A 138 13.06 -10.13 10.82
N GLY A 139 11.74 -10.14 10.67
CA GLY A 139 11.00 -11.24 10.06
C GLY A 139 11.26 -11.41 8.56
N PRO A 140 10.81 -12.52 7.94
CA PRO A 140 11.13 -12.89 6.56
C PRO A 140 10.76 -11.80 5.53
N ILE A 141 9.61 -11.15 5.70
CA ILE A 141 9.18 -10.03 4.86
C ILE A 141 10.20 -8.89 4.89
N ARG A 142 10.71 -8.54 6.07
CA ARG A 142 11.71 -7.47 6.21
C ARG A 142 13.06 -7.87 5.62
N VAL A 143 13.46 -9.14 5.78
CA VAL A 143 14.65 -9.71 5.13
C VAL A 143 14.58 -9.53 3.62
N LEU A 144 13.43 -9.86 3.00
CA LEU A 144 13.22 -9.69 1.56
C LEU A 144 13.38 -8.23 1.10
N PHE A 145 12.78 -7.26 1.80
CA PHE A 145 12.95 -5.84 1.45
C PHE A 145 14.37 -5.32 1.64
N ASP A 146 15.09 -5.77 2.67
CA ASP A 146 16.50 -5.39 2.88
C ASP A 146 17.41 -6.03 1.79
N VAL A 147 17.05 -7.21 1.24
CA VAL A 147 17.66 -7.83 0.05
C VAL A 147 17.35 -7.04 -1.23
N ILE A 148 16.08 -6.75 -1.52
CA ILE A 148 15.65 -5.96 -2.70
C ILE A 148 16.34 -4.59 -2.70
N ALA A 149 16.37 -3.91 -1.55
CA ALA A 149 17.06 -2.63 -1.42
C ALA A 149 18.58 -2.71 -1.68
N SER A 150 19.21 -3.88 -1.51
CA SER A 150 20.61 -4.10 -1.88
C SER A 150 20.82 -4.31 -3.39
N ILE A 151 19.79 -4.80 -4.09
CA ILE A 151 19.76 -5.03 -5.55
C ILE A 151 19.55 -3.71 -6.31
N CYS A 152 19.08 -2.64 -5.65
CA CYS A 152 18.75 -1.36 -6.29
C CYS A 152 19.94 -0.53 -6.84
N THR A 153 21.19 -1.00 -6.83
CA THR A 153 22.31 -0.28 -7.47
C THR A 153 22.56 -0.83 -8.89
N PRO A 154 23.03 -0.02 -9.86
CA PRO A 154 23.27 -0.50 -11.23
C PRO A 154 24.18 -1.75 -11.28
N GLN A 155 25.19 -1.80 -10.42
CA GLN A 155 26.13 -2.92 -10.36
C GLN A 155 25.50 -4.18 -9.75
N THR A 156 24.59 -4.06 -8.78
CA THR A 156 23.89 -5.22 -8.20
C THR A 156 22.71 -5.68 -9.04
N ARG A 157 22.07 -4.79 -9.82
CA ARG A 157 21.14 -5.18 -10.90
C ARG A 157 21.82 -6.01 -11.96
N GLN A 158 22.92 -5.55 -12.55
CA GLN A 158 23.70 -6.32 -13.53
C GLN A 158 24.21 -7.67 -12.99
N LEU A 159 24.49 -7.76 -11.69
CA LEU A 159 24.83 -9.03 -11.06
C LEU A 159 23.62 -9.98 -11.00
N LEU A 160 22.43 -9.47 -10.62
CA LEU A 160 21.21 -10.27 -10.59
C LEU A 160 20.75 -10.66 -12.00
N GLU A 161 20.75 -9.74 -12.97
CA GLU A 161 20.45 -10.00 -14.39
C GLU A 161 21.31 -11.15 -14.94
N ARG A 162 22.61 -11.19 -14.58
CA ARG A 162 23.49 -12.31 -14.97
C ARG A 162 23.14 -13.66 -14.34
N LEU A 163 22.48 -13.66 -13.18
CA LEU A 163 21.96 -14.84 -12.47
C LEU A 163 20.54 -15.22 -12.90
N GLN A 164 19.80 -14.31 -13.55
CA GLN A 164 18.44 -14.50 -14.07
C GLN A 164 18.39 -15.04 -15.50
N ARG A 165 19.54 -15.34 -16.14
CA ARG A 165 19.60 -15.59 -17.60
C ARG A 165 18.82 -16.83 -18.11
N ASP A 166 18.30 -17.65 -17.20
CA ASP A 166 17.46 -18.81 -17.52
C ASP A 166 15.96 -18.60 -17.16
N GLU A 167 15.57 -17.48 -16.54
CA GLU A 167 14.21 -17.20 -16.04
C GLU A 167 13.73 -15.79 -16.46
N ALA A 168 12.70 -15.74 -17.31
CA ALA A 168 12.37 -14.57 -18.13
C ALA A 168 11.55 -13.44 -17.45
N GLU A 169 11.54 -12.30 -18.16
CA GLU A 169 10.69 -11.09 -18.15
C GLU A 169 10.27 -10.40 -16.83
N ALA A 170 10.25 -9.06 -16.86
CA ALA A 170 10.05 -8.21 -15.69
C ALA A 170 8.83 -7.29 -15.83
N ILE A 171 7.89 -7.39 -14.88
CA ILE A 171 6.75 -6.47 -14.71
C ILE A 171 6.49 -6.29 -13.20
N GLY A 172 6.03 -5.10 -12.79
CA GLY A 172 5.26 -4.95 -11.55
C GLY A 172 5.85 -4.00 -10.51
N ASN A 173 5.05 -3.01 -10.11
CA ASN A 173 5.46 -1.95 -9.17
C ASN A 173 4.70 -2.01 -7.83
N SER A 174 3.78 -2.97 -7.64
CA SER A 174 3.02 -3.11 -6.40
C SER A 174 3.70 -4.04 -5.39
N TYR A 175 3.27 -3.97 -4.12
CA TYR A 175 3.70 -4.92 -3.10
C TYR A 175 3.38 -6.37 -3.49
N PHE A 176 2.21 -6.61 -4.08
CA PHE A 176 1.79 -7.93 -4.53
C PHE A 176 2.71 -8.47 -5.63
N ASP A 177 2.94 -7.69 -6.69
CA ASP A 177 3.84 -8.09 -7.79
C ASP A 177 5.27 -8.33 -7.28
N THR A 178 5.72 -7.53 -6.30
CA THR A 178 7.02 -7.71 -5.65
C THR A 178 7.15 -9.07 -4.97
N PHE A 179 6.10 -9.56 -4.29
CA PHE A 179 6.11 -10.88 -3.66
C PHE A 179 5.99 -12.02 -4.68
N VAL A 180 5.10 -11.89 -5.67
CA VAL A 180 4.97 -12.88 -6.76
C VAL A 180 6.30 -13.04 -7.48
N ARG A 181 6.92 -11.92 -7.89
CA ARG A 181 8.20 -11.93 -8.59
C ARG A 181 9.37 -12.41 -7.73
N ALA A 182 9.33 -12.20 -6.41
CA ALA A 182 10.33 -12.75 -5.49
C ALA A 182 10.19 -14.27 -5.32
N ALA A 183 8.98 -14.82 -5.39
CA ALA A 183 8.73 -16.25 -5.35
C ALA A 183 9.16 -16.94 -6.66
N GLU A 184 8.86 -16.34 -7.80
CA GLU A 184 9.38 -16.77 -9.11
C GLU A 184 10.92 -16.82 -9.08
N LEU A 185 11.56 -15.69 -8.75
CA LEU A 185 13.02 -15.53 -8.78
C LEU A 185 13.75 -16.07 -7.53
N HIS A 186 13.14 -16.95 -6.75
CA HIS A 186 13.73 -17.41 -5.48
C HIS A 186 15.15 -17.99 -5.66
N SER A 187 15.39 -18.77 -6.73
CA SER A 187 16.69 -19.39 -7.01
C SER A 187 17.80 -18.38 -7.41
N PRO A 188 17.56 -17.43 -8.35
CA PRO A 188 18.46 -16.29 -8.58
C PRO A 188 18.71 -15.42 -7.34
N ILE A 189 17.68 -15.14 -6.53
CA ILE A 189 17.77 -14.35 -5.29
C ILE A 189 18.67 -15.06 -4.27
N ASP A 190 18.45 -16.35 -4.05
CA ASP A 190 19.28 -17.20 -3.19
C ASP A 190 20.76 -17.18 -3.63
N SER A 191 20.99 -17.27 -4.93
CA SER A 191 22.32 -17.25 -5.53
C SER A 191 23.02 -15.90 -5.32
N TYR A 192 22.28 -14.80 -5.48
CA TYR A 192 22.76 -13.45 -5.18
C TYR A 192 23.10 -13.27 -3.69
N ILE A 193 22.24 -13.74 -2.78
CA ILE A 193 22.48 -13.68 -1.33
C ILE A 193 23.74 -14.51 -0.97
N LYS A 194 23.84 -15.74 -1.47
CA LYS A 194 25.01 -16.62 -1.27
C LYS A 194 26.30 -15.98 -1.79
N PHE A 195 26.27 -15.31 -2.94
CA PHE A 195 27.42 -14.55 -3.47
C PHE A 195 27.81 -13.40 -2.54
N LYS A 196 26.86 -12.55 -2.16
CA LYS A 196 27.12 -11.37 -1.31
C LYS A 196 27.59 -11.75 0.10
N LEU A 197 27.12 -12.87 0.65
CA LEU A 197 27.60 -13.41 1.92
C LEU A 197 29.04 -13.91 1.85
N LYS A 198 29.47 -14.50 0.73
CA LYS A 198 30.87 -14.90 0.47
C LYS A 198 31.78 -13.67 0.30
N GLU A 199 31.35 -12.67 -0.47
CA GLU A 199 32.06 -11.39 -0.64
C GLU A 199 32.34 -10.73 0.71
N HIS A 200 31.32 -10.63 1.59
CA HIS A 200 31.48 -10.09 2.93
C HIS A 200 32.40 -10.91 3.84
N SER A 201 32.33 -12.25 3.77
CA SER A 201 33.20 -13.10 4.60
C SER A 201 34.67 -13.00 4.18
N ALA A 202 34.96 -12.87 2.88
CA ALA A 202 36.29 -12.59 2.38
C ALA A 202 36.79 -11.21 2.82
N ALA A 203 35.98 -10.16 2.66
CA ALA A 203 36.33 -8.79 3.04
C ALA A 203 36.57 -8.62 4.56
N THR A 204 35.88 -9.39 5.41
CA THR A 204 36.02 -9.31 6.88
C THR A 204 37.02 -10.30 7.48
N ALA A 205 37.56 -11.26 6.70
CA ALA A 205 38.55 -12.21 7.17
C ALA A 205 39.87 -11.57 7.71
N PRO A 206 40.43 -10.49 7.11
CA PRO A 206 41.62 -9.82 7.64
C PRO A 206 41.37 -9.19 9.02
N SER A 207 40.23 -8.50 9.18
CA SER A 207 39.85 -7.82 10.43
C SER A 207 39.46 -8.78 11.55
N ARG A 208 39.15 -10.05 11.25
CA ARG A 208 38.97 -11.09 12.28
C ARG A 208 40.30 -11.65 12.79
N ARG A 209 41.37 -11.62 11.98
CA ARG A 209 42.71 -12.09 12.36
C ARG A 209 43.50 -11.07 13.17
N ARG A 210 43.22 -9.78 13.03
CA ARG A 210 43.76 -8.71 13.88
C ARG A 210 42.75 -8.35 14.97
N LYS A 211 43.16 -8.36 16.23
CA LYS A 211 42.29 -8.17 17.41
C LYS A 211 41.79 -6.72 17.63
N ASN A 212 41.81 -5.88 16.60
CA ASN A 212 41.33 -4.48 16.67
C ASN A 212 39.90 -4.40 16.16
N ARG A 213 39.00 -3.95 17.04
CA ARG A 213 37.54 -3.90 16.82
C ARG A 213 37.07 -2.59 16.17
N GLU A 214 38.00 -1.71 15.82
CA GLU A 214 37.73 -0.35 15.35
C GLU A 214 37.97 -0.24 13.84
N LEU A 215 37.15 0.59 13.17
CA LEU A 215 37.09 0.79 11.70
C LEU A 215 36.46 -0.37 10.90
N LEU A 216 35.19 -0.67 11.19
CA LEU A 216 34.27 -1.11 10.14
C LEU A 216 33.94 0.11 9.24
N PRO A 217 33.95 0.00 7.90
CA PRO A 217 33.72 1.16 7.02
C PRO A 217 32.35 1.81 7.23
N ALA A 218 32.30 3.14 7.13
CA ALA A 218 31.17 4.01 7.51
C ALA A 218 29.87 3.84 6.69
N ALA A 219 29.79 2.86 5.79
CA ALA A 219 28.57 2.45 5.11
C ALA A 219 28.65 0.97 4.72
N GLN A 220 28.37 0.06 5.67
CA GLN A 220 28.11 -1.33 5.31
C GLN A 220 26.87 -1.41 4.39
N PRO A 221 26.94 -2.11 3.25
CA PRO A 221 25.75 -2.46 2.46
C PRO A 221 24.63 -3.02 3.34
N ARG A 222 23.37 -2.64 3.08
CA ARG A 222 22.20 -3.02 3.91
C ARG A 222 22.12 -4.53 4.20
N LEU A 223 22.51 -5.36 3.23
CA LEU A 223 22.56 -6.81 3.32
C LEU A 223 23.59 -7.35 4.33
N TYR A 224 24.67 -6.61 4.60
CA TYR A 224 25.70 -7.00 5.58
C TYR A 224 25.26 -6.61 7.00
N ALA A 225 24.71 -5.40 7.14
CA ALA A 225 24.06 -4.96 8.37
C ALA A 225 22.86 -5.86 8.75
N LEU A 226 22.17 -6.45 7.77
CA LEU A 226 21.14 -7.47 8.00
C LEU A 226 21.71 -8.73 8.67
N LYS A 227 22.85 -9.24 8.18
CA LYS A 227 23.49 -10.43 8.77
C LYS A 227 23.88 -10.22 10.23
N ASP A 228 24.36 -9.04 10.58
CA ASP A 228 24.71 -8.74 11.97
C ASP A 228 23.44 -8.55 12.83
N ARG A 229 22.41 -7.87 12.31
CA ARG A 229 21.09 -7.73 12.97
C ARG A 229 20.37 -9.04 13.28
N LEU A 230 20.57 -10.11 12.49
CA LEU A 230 19.90 -11.40 12.69
C LEU A 230 20.57 -12.29 13.75
N LYS A 231 21.78 -11.96 14.23
CA LYS A 231 22.50 -12.78 15.23
C LYS A 231 21.93 -12.65 16.64
N ASP A 232 21.38 -11.49 16.96
CA ASP A 232 20.96 -11.13 18.32
C ASP A 232 19.48 -11.54 18.57
N ILE A 233 18.95 -12.48 17.78
CA ILE A 233 17.56 -12.92 17.80
C ILE A 233 17.50 -14.33 18.37
N ASN A 234 16.74 -14.49 19.46
CA ASN A 234 16.29 -15.81 19.89
C ASN A 234 15.10 -16.23 19.03
N TYR A 235 15.26 -17.29 18.23
CA TYR A 235 14.18 -17.91 17.47
C TYR A 235 13.38 -18.93 18.30
N GLU A 236 13.96 -19.38 19.42
CA GLU A 236 13.41 -20.37 20.35
C GLU A 236 12.88 -19.69 21.64
N ASP A 237 12.17 -18.57 21.51
CA ASP A 237 11.58 -17.84 22.64
C ASP A 237 10.20 -18.45 22.97
N PRO A 238 10.04 -19.21 24.08
CA PRO A 238 8.79 -19.92 24.37
C PRO A 238 7.64 -18.99 24.78
N ASN A 239 7.90 -17.69 24.92
CA ASN A 239 6.88 -16.67 25.18
C ASN A 239 6.51 -15.88 23.90
N ALA A 240 7.07 -16.24 22.74
CA ALA A 240 6.67 -15.67 21.47
C ALA A 240 5.23 -16.10 21.13
N PRO A 241 4.36 -15.18 20.66
CA PRO A 241 3.05 -15.54 20.14
C PRO A 241 3.19 -16.57 19.01
N GLU A 242 2.49 -17.70 19.13
CA GLU A 242 2.64 -18.84 18.20
C GLU A 242 2.35 -18.46 16.74
N ASP A 243 1.43 -17.52 16.49
CA ASP A 243 1.12 -17.10 15.13
C ASP A 243 0.81 -15.59 15.00
N HIS A 244 1.81 -14.82 14.54
CA HIS A 244 1.65 -13.42 14.17
C HIS A 244 0.72 -13.19 12.97
N LEU A 245 0.61 -14.17 12.06
CA LEU A 245 -0.29 -14.06 10.90
C LEU A 245 -1.75 -14.14 11.34
N VAL A 246 -2.09 -14.95 12.35
CA VAL A 246 -3.45 -14.97 12.92
C VAL A 246 -3.82 -13.59 13.48
N THR A 247 -2.96 -12.96 14.29
CA THR A 247 -3.19 -11.59 14.77
C THR A 247 -3.35 -10.60 13.61
N HIS A 248 -2.49 -10.66 12.59
CA HIS A 248 -2.57 -9.77 11.43
C HIS A 248 -3.82 -9.99 10.56
N VAL A 249 -4.26 -11.23 10.37
CA VAL A 249 -5.48 -11.60 9.64
C VAL A 249 -6.72 -11.13 10.41
N ASN A 250 -6.73 -11.28 11.74
CA ASN A 250 -7.81 -10.75 12.59
C ASN A 250 -7.89 -9.21 12.51
N LEU A 251 -6.75 -8.51 12.54
CA LEU A 251 -6.71 -7.05 12.33
C LEU A 251 -7.23 -6.65 10.94
N ALA A 252 -6.83 -7.36 9.89
CA ALA A 252 -7.33 -7.13 8.54
C ALA A 252 -8.85 -7.38 8.45
N HIS A 253 -9.34 -8.47 9.03
CA HIS A 253 -10.76 -8.82 9.06
C HIS A 253 -11.59 -7.74 9.78
N SER A 254 -11.17 -7.31 10.97
CA SER A 254 -11.83 -6.21 11.70
C SER A 254 -11.85 -4.91 10.90
N LYS A 255 -10.77 -4.59 10.17
CA LYS A 255 -10.73 -3.39 9.32
C LYS A 255 -11.62 -3.51 8.08
N LEU A 256 -11.73 -4.69 7.48
CA LEU A 256 -12.65 -4.96 6.38
C LEU A 256 -14.12 -4.85 6.85
N ALA A 257 -14.44 -5.33 8.06
CA ALA A 257 -15.77 -5.20 8.67
C ALA A 257 -16.17 -3.73 8.88
N GLU A 258 -15.28 -2.90 9.44
CA GLU A 258 -15.50 -1.44 9.60
C GLU A 258 -15.81 -0.73 8.26
N TYR A 259 -15.23 -1.21 7.16
CA TYR A 259 -15.53 -0.69 5.83
C TYR A 259 -16.77 -1.30 5.18
N TYR A 260 -17.15 -2.51 5.55
CA TYR A 260 -18.41 -3.14 5.13
C TYR A 260 -19.62 -2.39 5.70
N GLU A 261 -19.61 -2.07 7.01
CA GLU A 261 -20.62 -1.20 7.64
C GLU A 261 -20.75 0.16 6.94
N LYS A 262 -19.66 0.66 6.34
CA LYS A 262 -19.68 1.93 5.60
C LYS A 262 -20.41 1.83 4.26
N PHE A 263 -20.63 0.64 3.70
CA PHE A 263 -21.38 0.46 2.45
C PHE A 263 -22.90 0.61 2.68
N ASP A 264 -23.40 0.27 3.87
CA ASP A 264 -24.83 0.38 4.22
C ASP A 264 -25.35 1.83 4.12
N ASN A 265 -24.47 2.83 4.20
CA ASN A 265 -24.80 4.26 4.07
C ASN A 265 -25.22 4.69 2.65
N ALA A 266 -24.89 3.91 1.61
CA ALA A 266 -25.11 4.29 0.22
C ALA A 266 -26.04 3.27 -0.48
N PRO A 267 -27.34 3.60 -0.66
CA PRO A 267 -28.35 2.69 -1.21
C PRO A 267 -28.01 2.02 -2.55
N VAL A 268 -27.11 2.62 -3.33
CA VAL A 268 -26.65 2.08 -4.61
C VAL A 268 -25.91 0.74 -4.47
N TYR A 269 -25.29 0.42 -3.34
CA TYR A 269 -24.68 -0.91 -3.14
C TYR A 269 -25.74 -2.01 -3.07
N TYR A 270 -26.87 -1.77 -2.38
CA TYR A 270 -28.01 -2.69 -2.37
C TYR A 270 -28.65 -2.78 -3.75
N ALA A 271 -28.89 -1.64 -4.42
CA ALA A 271 -29.47 -1.62 -5.76
C ALA A 271 -28.58 -2.38 -6.77
N ALA A 272 -27.27 -2.18 -6.75
CA ALA A 272 -26.32 -2.90 -7.59
C ALA A 272 -26.33 -4.41 -7.30
N THR A 273 -26.39 -4.81 -6.03
CA THR A 273 -26.47 -6.23 -5.62
C THR A 273 -27.76 -6.88 -6.11
N ILE A 274 -28.91 -6.20 -5.98
CA ILE A 274 -30.22 -6.66 -6.43
C ILE A 274 -30.27 -6.78 -7.97
N LEU A 275 -29.73 -5.79 -8.68
CA LEU A 275 -29.73 -5.75 -10.15
C LEU A 275 -28.65 -6.62 -10.80
N HIS A 276 -27.68 -7.12 -10.02
CA HIS A 276 -26.60 -7.94 -10.55
C HIS A 276 -27.13 -9.29 -11.10
N PRO A 277 -26.89 -9.64 -12.37
CA PRO A 277 -27.55 -10.78 -13.02
C PRO A 277 -27.40 -12.13 -12.31
N HIS A 278 -26.32 -12.34 -11.55
CA HIS A 278 -26.11 -13.55 -10.75
C HIS A 278 -27.10 -13.71 -9.58
N TYR A 279 -27.65 -12.61 -9.04
CA TYR A 279 -28.61 -12.64 -7.95
C TYR A 279 -30.08 -12.65 -8.41
N LYS A 280 -30.32 -12.54 -9.72
CA LYS A 280 -31.66 -12.57 -10.34
C LYS A 280 -32.51 -13.78 -9.91
N ASN A 281 -31.86 -14.94 -9.67
CA ASN A 281 -32.54 -16.17 -9.25
C ASN A 281 -32.69 -16.31 -7.73
N HIS A 282 -31.93 -15.54 -6.94
CA HIS A 282 -31.99 -15.58 -5.47
C HIS A 282 -33.10 -14.67 -4.91
N LEU A 283 -33.49 -13.64 -5.65
CA LEU A 283 -34.58 -12.72 -5.29
C LEU A 283 -35.98 -13.30 -5.51
N ALA A 284 -36.12 -14.44 -6.20
CA ALA A 284 -37.39 -15.14 -6.37
C ALA A 284 -37.81 -15.97 -5.12
N ALA A 285 -37.04 -15.87 -4.03
CA ALA A 285 -37.25 -16.60 -2.77
C ALA A 285 -37.43 -15.65 -1.56
N LEU A 286 -37.68 -14.35 -1.81
CA LEU A 286 -38.08 -13.32 -0.86
C LEU A 286 -39.50 -12.85 -1.17
#